data_AF-A0A9C7UX16-F1
#
_entry.id   AF-A0A9C7UX16-F1
#
_cell.length_a   1.000
_cell.length_b   1.000
_cell.length_c   1.000
_cell.angle_alpha   90.00
_cell.angle_beta   90.00
_cell.angle_gamma   90.00
#
_symmetry.space_group_name_H-M   'P 1'
#
loop_
_entity.id
_entity.type
_entity.pdbx_description
1 polymer ?
#
loop_
_entity_poly.entity_id
_entity_poly.type
_entity_poly.pdbx_seq_one_letter_code
_entity_poly.pdbx_strand_id
1 'polypeptide(L)' 'MSICHQHRDRYEQLAAELSGFENGEELMDFVLEHTAKELSARNDSAFEDDLNEEVVEERLQDLGYME' A
#
# COMPACT_ATOMS: atom_id res chain seq x y z
N MET A 1 -24.07 -6.91 -4.42
CA MET A 1 -23.40 -5.60 -4.45
C MET A 1 -21.94 -5.84 -4.83
N SER A 2 -21.47 -5.25 -5.93
CA SER A 2 -20.08 -5.41 -6.37
C SER A 2 -19.13 -4.70 -5.41
N ILE A 3 -18.00 -5.32 -5.11
CA ILE A 3 -16.94 -4.84 -4.21
C ILE A 3 -16.58 -3.37 -4.46
N CYS A 4 -16.57 -2.94 -5.73
CA CYS A 4 -16.31 -1.55 -6.13
C CYS A 4 -17.28 -0.51 -5.51
N HIS A 5 -18.56 -0.84 -5.32
CA HIS A 5 -19.51 0.08 -4.69
C HIS A 5 -19.21 0.27 -3.20
N GLN A 6 -18.80 -0.81 -2.52
CA GLN A 6 -18.53 -0.79 -1.09
C GLN A 6 -17.27 0.02 -0.74
N HIS A 7 -16.29 0.03 -1.64
CA HIS A 7 -15.13 0.90 -1.51
C HIS A 7 -15.47 2.36 -1.82
N ARG A 8 -16.28 2.63 -2.84
CA ARG A 8 -16.66 4.00 -3.19
C ARG A 8 -17.29 4.76 -2.02
N ASP A 9 -18.25 4.15 -1.31
CA ASP A 9 -18.92 4.81 -0.17
C ASP A 9 -17.95 5.12 0.99
N ARG A 10 -16.95 4.26 1.21
CA ARG A 10 -15.91 4.49 2.23
C ARG A 10 -14.99 5.64 1.84
N TYR A 11 -14.59 5.70 0.57
CA TYR A 11 -13.77 6.79 0.07
C TYR A 11 -14.54 8.12 0.05
N GLU A 12 -15.85 8.10 -0.20
CA GLU A 12 -16.70 9.28 -0.12
C GLU A 12 -16.76 9.85 1.30
N GLN A 13 -16.95 8.99 2.31
CA GLN A 13 -16.88 9.39 3.72
C GLN A 13 -15.51 9.95 4.08
N LEU A 14 -14.44 9.27 3.66
CA LEU A 14 -13.08 9.67 3.96
C LEU A 14 -12.69 11.00 3.28
N ALA A 15 -13.16 11.25 2.06
CA ALA A 15 -12.98 12.52 1.36
C ALA A 15 -13.72 13.66 2.07
N ALA A 16 -14.89 13.42 2.65
CA ALA A 16 -15.58 14.42 3.46
C ALA A 16 -14.84 14.76 4.77
N GLU A 17 -14.10 13.80 5.34
CA GLU A 17 -13.26 14.01 6.53
C GLU A 17 -11.92 14.68 6.19
N LEU A 18 -11.36 14.41 5.01
CA LEU A 18 -10.11 14.98 4.54
C LEU A 18 -10.35 16.29 3.79
N SER A 19 -9.88 17.40 4.35
CA SER A 19 -9.95 18.70 3.66
C SER A 19 -9.00 18.70 2.46
N GLY A 20 -9.54 18.71 1.23
CA GLY A 20 -8.74 18.79 0.01
C GLY A 20 -9.23 17.96 -1.18
N PHE A 21 -10.27 17.13 -1.01
CA PHE A 21 -10.85 16.32 -2.08
C PHE A 21 -12.32 16.69 -2.29
N GLU A 22 -12.76 16.78 -3.54
CA GLU A 22 -14.13 17.11 -3.93
C GLU A 22 -15.09 15.94 -3.71
N ASN A 23 -14.60 14.71 -3.82
CA ASN A 23 -15.39 13.48 -3.64
C ASN A 23 -14.48 12.26 -3.40
N GLY A 24 -15.10 11.11 -3.11
CA GLY A 24 -14.38 9.85 -2.88
C GLY A 24 -13.71 9.27 -4.12
N GLU A 25 -14.18 9.61 -5.32
CA GLU A 25 -13.58 9.15 -6.57
C GLU A 25 -12.21 9.81 -6.79
N GLU A 26 -12.11 11.12 -6.56
CA GLU A 26 -10.84 11.86 -6.60
C GLU A 26 -9.83 11.32 -5.58
N LEU A 27 -10.29 11.05 -4.34
CA LEU A 27 -9.44 10.45 -3.31
C LEU A 27 -8.97 9.04 -3.71
N MET A 28 -9.85 8.25 -4.33
CA MET A 28 -9.51 6.90 -4.79
C MET A 28 -8.46 6.94 -5.90
N ASP A 29 -8.63 7.82 -6.89
CA ASP A 29 -7.67 8.01 -7.98
C ASP A 29 -6.32 8.48 -7.44
N PHE A 30 -6.30 9.44 -6.51
CA PHE A 30 -5.08 9.89 -5.87
C PHE A 30 -4.33 8.75 -5.17
N VAL A 31 -5.05 7.92 -4.38
CA VAL A 31 -4.44 6.79 -3.67
C VAL A 31 -3.89 5.76 -4.67
N LEU A 32 -4.63 5.44 -5.73
CA LEU A 32 -4.19 4.49 -6.74
C LEU A 32 -2.96 5.00 -7.51
N GLU A 33 -2.94 6.28 -7.90
CA GLU A 33 -1.80 6.88 -8.59
C GLU A 33 -0.57 6.94 -7.68
N HIS A 34 -0.73 7.40 -6.44
CA HIS A 34 0.37 7.49 -5.48
C HIS A 34 0.95 6.11 -5.17
N THR A 35 0.10 5.12 -4.89
CA THR A 35 0.54 3.75 -4.62
C THR A 35 1.19 3.11 -5.84
N ALA A 36 0.65 3.31 -7.05
CA ALA A 36 1.28 2.83 -8.28
C ALA A 36 2.66 3.47 -8.51
N LYS A 37 2.80 4.77 -8.22
CA LYS A 37 4.06 5.49 -8.32
C LYS A 37 5.06 5.03 -7.27
N GLU A 38 4.63 4.80 -6.03
CA GLU A 38 5.49 4.22 -4.99
C GLU A 38 5.93 2.80 -5.33
N LEU A 39 5.02 1.96 -5.82
CA LEU A 39 5.33 0.62 -6.32
C LEU A 39 6.35 0.66 -7.46
N SER A 40 6.17 1.59 -8.41
CA SER A 40 7.08 1.74 -9.56
C SER A 40 8.45 2.29 -9.13
N ALA A 41 8.47 3.31 -8.26
CA ALA A 41 9.70 3.88 -7.72
C ALA A 41 10.47 2.86 -6.86
N ARG A 42 9.75 2.00 -6.14
CA ARG A 42 10.32 0.89 -5.40
C ARG A 42 10.83 -0.21 -6.33
N ASN A 43 10.22 -0.40 -7.50
CA ASN A 43 10.73 -1.34 -8.51
C ASN A 43 12.01 -0.84 -9.18
N ASP A 44 12.16 0.47 -9.39
CA ASP A 44 13.38 1.08 -9.95
C ASP A 44 14.51 1.29 -8.92
N SER A 45 14.21 1.26 -7.61
CA SER A 45 15.18 1.52 -6.54
C SER A 45 15.42 0.37 -5.54
N ALA A 46 14.70 -0.76 -5.62
CA ALA A 46 14.74 -1.81 -4.58
C ALA A 46 15.00 -3.23 -5.12
N PHE A 47 15.95 -3.38 -6.05
CA PHE A 47 16.63 -4.67 -6.27
C PHE A 47 18.14 -4.63 -5.94
N GLU A 48 18.64 -3.51 -5.42
CA GLU A 48 19.98 -3.41 -4.83
C GLU A 48 19.94 -3.05 -3.33
N ASP A 49 18.79 -3.19 -2.66
CA ASP A 49 18.80 -3.31 -1.20
C ASP A 49 18.97 -4.79 -0.90
N ASP A 50 20.24 -5.17 -0.78
CA ASP A 50 20.77 -6.36 -0.13
C ASP A 50 19.70 -6.92 0.83
N LEU A 51 18.96 -7.95 0.40
CA LEU A 51 18.18 -8.76 1.33
C LEU A 51 19.22 -9.33 2.28
N ASN A 52 19.44 -8.64 3.40
CA ASN A 52 20.44 -9.04 4.37
C ASN A 52 19.98 -10.38 4.93
N GLU A 53 20.57 -11.44 4.40
CA GLU A 53 20.20 -12.83 4.65
C GLU A 53 20.20 -13.11 6.15
N GLU A 54 21.11 -12.47 6.90
CA GLU A 54 21.18 -12.52 8.37
C GLU A 54 19.90 -12.02 9.05
N VAL A 55 19.30 -10.92 8.56
CA VAL A 55 18.05 -10.38 9.11
C VAL A 55 16.84 -11.25 8.76
N VAL A 56 16.87 -11.86 7.57
CA VAL A 56 15.82 -12.77 7.12
C VAL A 56 15.86 -14.06 7.94
N GLU A 57 17.05 -14.63 8.15
CA GLU A 57 17.27 -15.83 8.95
C GLU A 57 16.88 -15.62 10.42
N GLU A 58 17.28 -14.50 11.05
CA GLU A 58 16.90 -14.17 12.43
C GLU A 58 15.38 -14.13 12.59
N ARG A 59 14.67 -13.48 11.65
CA ARG A 59 13.20 -13.42 11.68
C ARG A 59 12.54 -14.76 11.43
N LEU A 60 13.12 -15.62 10.60
CA LEU A 60 12.59 -16.97 10.34
C LEU A 60 12.77 -17.88 11.56
N GLN A 61 13.88 -17.72 12.30
CA GLN A 61 14.11 -18.42 13.56
C GLN A 61 13.12 -17.96 14.64
N ASP A 62 12.89 -16.65 14.79
CA ASP A 62 11.91 -16.10 15.74
C ASP A 62 10.47 -16.60 15.50
N LEU A 63 10.13 -16.87 14.25
CA LEU A 63 8.84 -17.41 13.84
C LEU A 63 8.76 -18.94 13.90
N GLY A 64 9.87 -19.62 14.22
CA GLY A 64 9.94 -21.09 14.33
C GLY A 64 9.95 -21.83 12.99
N TYR A 65 10.34 -21.15 11.91
CA TYR A 65 10.49 -21.74 10.58
C TYR A 65 11.91 -22.28 10.29
N MET A 66 12.87 -22.01 11.18
CA MET A 66 14.23 -22.57 11.20
C MET A 66 14.62 -22.96 12.63
N GLU A 67 15.44 -24.01 12.80
CA GLU A 67 16.01 -24.44 14.10
C GLU A 67 17.35 -23.76 14.39
#